data_AF-A0AAW0XH65-F1
#
_entry.id   AF-A0AAW0XH65-F1
#
_cell.length_a   1.000
_cell.length_b   1.000
_cell.length_c   1.000
_cell.angle_alpha   90.00
_cell.angle_beta   90.00
_cell.angle_gamma   90.00
#
_symmetry.space_group_name_H-M   'P 1'
#
loop_
_entity.id
_entity.type
_entity.pdbx_description
1 polymer ?
#
loop_
_entity_poly.entity_id
_entity_poly.type
_entity_poly.pdbx_seq_one_letter_code
_entity_poly.pdbx_strand_id
1 'polypeptide(L)'
;MAPVFPLAKLAFLFVKQVARPLSSSIRRKAVRSHFFKEKLCLPPARFYHWCEVRMKMYVMNLGRTGQSSTIPRLSEEAAIELGANLLGEGVIFGIAVAILAYEVSRQKEKEKKKEEAEQAFINNLETRINELTFSSEELDTKVRELTRLSYALQSQLKTKEVPAQ
;
A
#
# COMPACT_ATOMS: atom_id res chain seq x y z
N MET A 1 0.74 9.23 -16.36
CA MET A 1 1.98 9.00 -15.58
C MET A 1 2.17 10.20 -14.67
N ALA A 2 1.86 10.08 -13.36
CA ALA A 2 2.03 11.19 -12.41
C ALA A 2 3.52 11.55 -12.29
N PRO A 3 3.89 12.83 -12.07
CA PRO A 3 5.28 13.23 -11.94
C PRO A 3 5.83 12.75 -10.60
N VAL A 4 6.43 11.55 -10.58
CA VAL A 4 7.05 10.94 -9.38
C VAL A 4 8.30 11.71 -8.92
N PHE A 5 8.77 12.70 -9.68
CA PHE A 5 10.12 13.24 -9.56
C PHE A 5 10.33 14.56 -8.75
N PRO A 6 9.32 15.40 -8.47
CA PRO A 6 9.51 16.57 -7.60
C PRO A 6 9.35 16.26 -6.09
N LEU A 7 8.31 15.48 -5.72
CA LEU A 7 7.95 15.25 -4.32
C LEU A 7 8.94 14.33 -3.59
N ALA A 8 9.37 13.25 -4.25
CA ALA A 8 10.38 12.34 -3.68
C ALA A 8 11.72 13.05 -3.47
N LYS A 9 12.11 13.95 -4.38
CA LYS A 9 13.33 14.74 -4.27
C LYS A 9 13.24 15.77 -3.14
N LEU A 10 12.08 16.40 -2.96
CA LEU A 10 11.81 17.30 -1.83
C LEU A 10 11.83 16.57 -0.49
N ALA A 11 11.21 15.39 -0.40
CA ALA A 11 11.25 14.56 0.80
C ALA A 11 12.68 14.14 1.14
N PHE A 12 13.47 13.71 0.14
CA PHE A 12 14.88 13.37 0.32
C PHE A 12 15.71 14.56 0.81
N LEU A 13 15.51 15.74 0.22
CA LEU A 13 16.18 16.97 0.64
C LEU A 13 15.77 17.39 2.05
N PHE A 14 14.49 17.30 2.40
CA PHE A 14 13.98 17.63 3.73
C PHE A 14 14.57 16.71 4.81
N VAL A 15 14.58 15.39 4.56
CA VAL A 15 15.23 14.41 5.45
C VAL A 15 16.70 14.77 5.64
N LYS A 16 17.42 15.06 4.54
CA LYS A 16 18.84 15.45 4.59
C LYS A 16 19.07 16.76 5.37
N GLN A 17 18.16 17.72 5.25
CA GLN A 17 18.25 19.02 5.89
C GLN A 17 17.98 18.96 7.40
N VAL A 18 17.06 18.08 7.83
CA VAL A 18 16.69 17.89 9.25
C VAL A 18 17.64 16.91 9.95
N ALA A 19 18.21 15.94 9.22
CA ALA A 19 19.16 14.97 9.78
C ALA A 19 20.42 15.62 10.36
N ARG A 20 20.99 16.62 9.67
CA ARG A 20 22.20 17.34 10.10
C ARG A 20 22.06 18.10 11.44
N PRO A 21 21.04 18.96 11.65
CA PRO A 21 20.85 19.64 12.94
C PRO A 21 20.46 18.68 14.06
N LEU A 22 19.76 17.58 13.74
CA LEU A 22 19.37 16.59 14.73
C LEU A 22 20.56 15.74 15.18
N SER A 23 21.37 15.23 14.25
CA SER A 23 22.56 14.43 14.57
C SER A 23 23.61 15.25 15.32
N SER A 24 23.82 16.52 14.95
CA SER A 24 24.70 17.44 15.69
C SER A 24 24.20 17.76 17.10
N SER A 25 22.89 17.77 17.32
CA SER A 25 22.29 17.95 18.66
C SER A 25 22.39 16.69 19.51
N ILE A 26 22.20 15.51 18.91
CA ILE A 26 22.40 14.20 19.54
C ILE A 26 23.88 14.04 19.93
N ARG A 27 24.82 14.41 19.05
CA ARG A 27 26.27 14.41 19.31
C ARG A 27 26.62 15.29 20.52
N ARG A 28 26.12 16.53 20.57
CA ARG A 28 26.34 17.44 21.72
C ARG A 28 25.84 16.84 23.03
N LYS A 29 24.70 16.15 23.01
CA LYS A 29 24.16 15.44 24.19
C LYS A 29 24.97 14.20 24.56
N ALA A 30 25.45 13.44 23.59
CA ALA A 30 26.27 12.25 23.79
C ALA A 30 27.66 12.59 24.39
N VAL A 31 28.25 13.73 24.01
CA VAL A 31 29.52 14.20 24.61
C VAL A 31 29.30 14.66 26.06
N ARG A 32 28.13 15.22 26.38
CA ARG A 32 27.82 15.74 27.72
C ARG A 32 27.36 14.68 28.72
N SER A 33 26.86 13.52 28.26
CA SER A 33 26.30 12.46 29.11
C SER A 33 26.88 11.09 28.79
N HIS A 34 27.61 10.52 29.76
CA HIS A 34 28.22 9.19 29.66
C HIS A 34 27.17 8.08 29.46
N PHE A 35 26.02 8.20 30.13
CA PHE A 35 24.91 7.26 29.97
C PHE A 35 24.35 7.25 28.55
N PHE A 36 24.21 8.43 27.94
CA PHE A 36 23.67 8.56 26.59
C PHE A 36 24.67 8.06 25.54
N LYS A 37 25.96 8.30 25.76
CA LYS A 37 27.06 7.75 24.96
C LYS A 37 27.05 6.22 24.98
N GLU A 38 26.99 5.61 26.15
CA GLU A 38 27.20 4.18 26.36
C GLU A 38 26.00 3.30 26.07
N LYS A 39 24.78 3.76 26.40
CA LYS A 39 23.55 2.98 26.19
C LYS A 39 22.83 3.26 24.88
N LEU A 40 22.96 4.46 24.32
CA LEU A 40 22.18 4.83 23.13
C LEU A 40 23.05 4.98 21.88
N CYS A 41 24.20 5.63 21.98
CA CYS A 41 25.02 5.99 20.80
C CYS A 41 26.00 4.87 20.39
N LEU A 42 26.70 4.28 21.36
CA LEU A 42 27.73 3.25 21.13
C LEU A 42 27.18 1.89 20.65
N PRO A 43 26.07 1.35 21.18
CA PRO A 43 25.56 0.05 20.75
C PRO A 43 25.20 -0.03 19.26
N PRO A 44 24.41 0.92 18.69
CA PRO A 44 24.12 0.90 17.26
C PRO A 44 25.35 1.14 16.39
N ALA A 45 26.30 1.99 16.84
CA ALA A 45 27.55 2.20 16.11
C ALA A 45 28.42 0.93 16.04
N ARG A 46 28.56 0.21 17.16
CA ARG A 46 29.28 -1.08 17.21
C ARG A 46 28.60 -2.16 16.38
N PHE A 47 27.26 -2.20 16.42
CA PHE A 47 26.48 -3.12 15.61
C PHE A 47 26.65 -2.85 14.12
N TYR A 48 26.55 -1.58 13.70
CA TYR A 48 26.76 -1.19 12.31
C TYR A 48 28.15 -1.61 11.81
N HIS A 49 29.19 -1.33 12.60
CA HIS A 49 30.56 -1.69 12.24
C HIS A 49 30.75 -3.22 12.18
N TRP A 50 30.17 -3.97 13.12
CA TRP A 50 30.19 -5.43 13.09
C TRP A 50 29.48 -6.00 11.85
N CYS A 51 28.28 -5.50 11.54
CA CYS A 51 27.55 -5.86 10.33
C CYS A 51 28.33 -5.53 9.07
N GLU A 52 28.92 -4.34 8.98
CA GLU A 52 29.69 -3.90 7.81
C GLU A 52 30.90 -4.81 7.58
N VAL A 53 31.68 -5.10 8.61
CA VAL A 53 32.86 -5.98 8.53
C VAL A 53 32.43 -7.41 8.16
N ARG A 54 31.37 -7.93 8.77
CA ARG A 54 30.83 -9.27 8.48
C ARG A 54 30.30 -9.38 7.05
N MET A 55 29.60 -8.36 6.56
CA MET A 55 29.08 -8.30 5.20
C MET A 55 30.19 -8.22 4.17
N LYS A 56 31.22 -7.38 4.39
CA LYS A 56 32.40 -7.29 3.52
C LYS A 56 33.14 -8.63 3.43
N MET A 57 33.30 -9.32 4.55
CA MET A 57 33.92 -10.65 4.58
C MET A 57 33.08 -11.71 3.86
N TYR A 58 31.75 -11.63 3.95
CA TYR A 58 30.83 -12.51 3.25
C TYR A 58 30.87 -12.29 1.72
N VAL A 59 30.78 -11.03 1.27
CA VAL A 59 30.78 -10.68 -0.16
C VAL A 59 32.10 -11.02 -0.84
N MET A 60 33.24 -10.88 -0.14
CA MET A 60 34.55 -11.19 -0.71
C MET A 60 34.92 -12.68 -0.62
N ASN A 61 34.02 -13.57 -0.17
CA ASN A 61 34.29 -15.01 0.02
C ASN A 61 35.54 -15.32 0.87
N LEU A 62 36.00 -14.37 1.70
CA LEU A 62 37.11 -14.53 2.64
C LEU A 62 36.69 -15.31 3.91
N GLY A 63 35.64 -16.13 3.83
CA GLY A 63 35.05 -16.86 4.95
C GLY A 63 35.86 -18.06 5.47
N ARG A 64 37.12 -18.25 5.06
CA ARG A 64 37.95 -19.42 5.44
C ARG A 64 39.33 -19.12 6.02
N THR A 65 39.83 -17.89 6.01
CA THR A 65 41.05 -17.57 6.77
C THR A 65 40.62 -17.05 8.13
N GLY A 66 40.76 -17.93 9.13
CA GLY A 66 40.53 -17.66 10.55
C GLY A 66 41.50 -16.63 11.13
N GLN A 67 41.57 -15.44 10.55
CA GLN A 67 42.16 -14.29 11.20
C GLN A 67 41.06 -13.65 12.02
N SER A 68 41.20 -13.86 13.34
CA SER A 68 40.78 -12.93 14.38
C SER A 68 41.22 -11.51 14.01
N SER A 69 40.55 -10.90 13.04
CA SER A 69 40.67 -9.49 12.75
C SER A 69 39.95 -8.84 13.90
N THR A 70 40.72 -8.55 14.95
CA THR A 70 40.36 -7.59 15.99
C THR A 70 39.76 -6.41 15.26
N ILE A 71 38.43 -6.34 15.25
CA ILE A 71 37.66 -5.26 14.67
C ILE A 71 38.36 -4.00 15.15
N PRO A 72 38.95 -3.17 14.27
CA PRO A 72 39.72 -2.01 14.69
C PRO A 72 38.83 -1.24 15.65
N ARG A 73 39.25 -1.11 16.91
CA ARG A 73 38.41 -0.46 17.90
C ARG A 73 38.18 0.95 17.39
N LEU A 74 36.95 1.22 16.97
CA LEU A 74 36.56 2.52 16.49
C LEU A 74 36.90 3.52 17.59
N SER A 75 37.73 4.53 17.28
CA SER A 75 38.02 5.61 18.23
C SER A 75 36.68 6.09 18.79
N GLU A 76 36.62 6.31 20.10
CA GLU A 76 35.35 6.62 20.78
C GLU A 76 34.63 7.79 20.12
N GLU A 77 35.38 8.74 19.59
CA GLU A 77 34.89 9.92 18.88
C GLU A 77 34.17 9.54 17.56
N ALA A 78 34.76 8.64 16.77
CA ALA A 78 34.18 8.16 15.52
C ALA A 78 32.93 7.30 15.77
N ALA A 79 32.91 6.53 16.85
CA ALA A 79 31.74 5.76 17.26
C ALA A 79 30.58 6.66 17.70
N ILE A 80 30.87 7.76 18.40
CA ILE A 80 29.87 8.76 18.79
C ILE A 80 29.32 9.48 17.56
N GLU A 81 30.15 9.84 16.58
CA GLU A 81 29.70 10.51 15.36
C GLU A 81 28.80 9.61 14.53
N LEU A 82 29.20 8.35 14.31
CA LEU A 82 28.42 7.37 13.57
C LEU A 82 27.08 7.07 14.27
N GLY A 83 27.11 6.83 15.59
CA GLY A 83 25.90 6.57 16.36
C GLY A 83 24.94 7.76 16.39
N ALA A 84 25.46 8.99 16.48
CA ALA A 84 24.63 10.20 16.49
C ALA A 84 23.95 10.44 15.14
N ASN A 85 24.65 10.17 14.03
CA ASN A 85 24.05 10.25 12.69
C ASN A 85 22.98 9.18 12.50
N LEU A 86 23.25 7.92 12.87
CA LEU A 86 22.29 6.83 12.71
C LEU A 86 21.03 7.03 13.57
N LEU A 87 21.19 7.50 14.82
CA LEU A 87 20.04 7.82 15.67
C LEU A 87 19.24 9.02 15.13
N GLY A 88 19.92 10.05 14.62
CA GLY A 88 19.24 11.21 14.02
C GLY A 88 18.40 10.82 12.81
N GLU A 89 18.98 10.05 11.89
CA GLU A 89 18.25 9.55 10.72
C GLU A 89 17.14 8.56 11.11
N GLY A 90 17.40 7.68 12.07
CA GLY A 90 16.42 6.72 12.57
C GLY A 90 15.19 7.37 13.22
N VAL A 91 15.37 8.45 13.98
CA VAL A 91 14.27 9.20 14.59
C VAL A 91 13.40 9.87 13.53
N ILE A 92 14.01 10.53 12.54
CA ILE A 92 13.29 11.19 11.44
C ILE A 92 12.52 10.15 10.62
N PHE A 93 13.18 9.04 10.29
CA PHE A 93 12.55 7.95 9.56
C PHE A 93 11.39 7.32 10.36
N GLY A 94 11.57 7.10 11.66
CA GLY A 94 10.52 6.58 12.54
C GLY A 94 9.29 7.50 12.60
N ILE A 95 9.50 8.82 12.70
CA ILE A 95 8.40 9.80 12.66
C ILE A 95 7.70 9.76 11.31
N ALA A 96 8.44 9.71 10.20
CA ALA A 96 7.86 9.64 8.86
C ALA A 96 7.02 8.37 8.66
N VAL A 97 7.55 7.20 9.07
CA VAL A 97 6.82 5.92 9.02
C VAL A 97 5.57 5.96 9.89
N ALA A 98 5.65 6.53 11.10
CA ALA A 98 4.50 6.66 11.99
C ALA A 98 3.40 7.55 11.39
N ILE A 99 3.76 8.69 10.79
CA ILE A 99 2.81 9.58 10.11
C ILE A 99 2.14 8.86 8.93
N LEU A 100 2.93 8.18 8.10
CA LEU A 100 2.40 7.44 6.95
C LEU A 100 1.49 6.30 7.39
N ALA A 101 1.87 5.53 8.40
CA ALA A 101 1.04 4.47 8.96
C ALA A 101 -0.29 5.01 9.52
N TYR A 102 -0.23 6.16 10.21
CA TYR A 102 -1.42 6.84 10.70
C TYR A 102 -2.33 7.31 9.56
N GLU A 103 -1.77 7.91 8.51
CA GLU A 103 -2.53 8.36 7.35
C GLU A 103 -3.19 7.19 6.61
N VAL A 104 -2.44 6.11 6.36
CA VAL A 104 -2.97 4.88 5.75
C VAL A 104 -4.09 4.30 6.60
N SER A 105 -3.91 4.23 7.93
CA SER A 105 -4.95 3.74 8.83
C SER A 105 -6.22 4.59 8.74
N ARG A 106 -6.08 5.90 8.62
CA ARG A 106 -7.20 6.85 8.50
C ARG A 106 -7.90 6.74 7.14
N GLN A 107 -7.17 6.48 6.06
CA GLN A 107 -7.73 6.38 4.71
C GLN A 107 -8.51 5.09 4.47
N LYS A 108 -8.09 3.98 5.10
CA LYS A 108 -8.74 2.66 4.99
C LYS A 108 -10.24 2.67 5.24
N GLU A 109 -10.73 3.39 6.25
CA GLU A 109 -12.17 3.44 6.54
C GLU A 109 -12.98 4.15 5.45
N LYS A 110 -12.39 5.18 4.83
CA LYS A 110 -13.05 5.94 3.75
C LYS A 110 -13.09 5.13 2.46
N GLU A 111 -11.98 4.48 2.11
CA GLU A 111 -11.92 3.61 0.95
C GLU A 111 -12.89 2.43 1.10
N LYS A 112 -12.91 1.77 2.27
CA LYS A 112 -13.83 0.66 2.52
C LYS A 112 -15.30 1.05 2.33
N LYS A 113 -15.73 2.19 2.87
CA LYS A 113 -17.11 2.68 2.68
C LYS A 113 -17.43 3.03 1.23
N LYS A 114 -16.45 3.54 0.50
CA LYS A 114 -16.60 3.85 -0.92
C LYS A 114 -16.73 2.56 -1.75
N GLU A 115 -15.90 1.57 -1.49
CA GLU A 115 -15.98 0.25 -2.11
C GLU A 115 -17.32 -0.42 -1.82
N GLU A 116 -17.77 -0.43 -0.55
CA GLU A 116 -19.07 -0.96 -0.16
C GLU A 116 -20.23 -0.28 -0.91
N ALA A 117 -20.18 1.04 -1.07
CA ALA A 117 -21.20 1.79 -1.81
C ALA A 117 -21.18 1.50 -3.32
N GLU A 118 -20.00 1.37 -3.92
CA GLU A 118 -19.84 0.98 -5.33
C GLU A 118 -20.37 -0.45 -5.57
N GLN A 119 -20.07 -1.38 -4.66
CA GLN A 119 -20.59 -2.75 -4.74
C GLN A 119 -22.11 -2.80 -4.61
N ALA A 120 -22.68 -2.04 -3.66
CA ALA A 120 -24.12 -1.94 -3.50
C ALA A 120 -24.80 -1.37 -4.76
N PHE A 121 -24.18 -0.40 -5.42
CA PHE A 121 -24.66 0.16 -6.68
C PHE A 121 -24.64 -0.87 -7.83
N ILE A 122 -23.55 -1.62 -7.97
CA ILE A 122 -23.44 -2.71 -8.96
C ILE A 122 -24.53 -3.75 -8.73
N ASN A 123 -24.69 -4.23 -7.49
CA ASN A 123 -25.72 -5.22 -7.15
C ASN A 123 -27.13 -4.71 -7.45
N ASN A 124 -27.40 -3.41 -7.23
CA ASN A 124 -28.68 -2.81 -7.58
C ASN A 124 -28.92 -2.79 -9.10
N LEU A 125 -27.90 -2.46 -9.89
CA LEU A 125 -27.97 -2.50 -11.35
C LEU A 125 -28.21 -3.91 -11.86
N GLU A 126 -27.49 -4.91 -11.35
CA GLU A 126 -27.69 -6.32 -11.71
C GLU A 126 -29.12 -6.78 -11.39
N THR A 127 -29.65 -6.40 -10.23
CA THR A 127 -31.03 -6.71 -9.84
C THR A 127 -32.04 -6.10 -10.82
N ARG A 128 -31.88 -4.82 -11.17
CA ARG A 128 -32.74 -4.13 -12.14
C ARG A 128 -32.66 -4.76 -13.54
N ILE A 129 -31.48 -5.19 -13.97
CA ILE A 129 -31.30 -5.88 -15.25
C ILE A 129 -32.05 -7.21 -15.25
N ASN A 130 -31.98 -7.97 -14.17
CA ASN A 130 -32.69 -9.25 -14.05
C ASN A 130 -34.21 -9.05 -14.06
N GLU A 131 -34.71 -8.05 -13.33
CA GLU A 131 -36.14 -7.68 -13.34
C GLU A 131 -36.64 -7.26 -14.73
N LEU A 132 -35.84 -6.46 -15.44
CA LEU A 132 -36.15 -6.05 -16.81
C LEU A 132 -36.14 -7.24 -17.78
N THR A 133 -35.17 -8.14 -17.63
CA THR A 133 -35.09 -9.38 -18.43
C THR A 133 -36.32 -10.24 -18.20
N PHE A 134 -36.72 -10.46 -16.94
CA PHE A 134 -37.91 -11.23 -16.60
C PHE A 134 -39.19 -10.60 -17.18
N SER A 135 -39.32 -9.27 -17.05
CA SER A 135 -40.46 -8.54 -17.62
C SER A 135 -40.50 -8.69 -19.15
N SER A 136 -39.34 -8.67 -19.81
CA SER A 136 -39.23 -8.89 -21.26
C SER A 136 -39.68 -10.29 -21.68
N GLU A 137 -39.30 -11.32 -20.91
CA GLU A 137 -39.73 -12.71 -21.16
C GLU A 137 -41.25 -12.89 -20.97
N GLU A 138 -41.81 -12.24 -19.94
CA GLU A 138 -43.26 -12.24 -19.71
C GLU A 138 -44.02 -11.58 -20.86
N LEU A 139 -43.53 -10.44 -21.33
CA LEU A 139 -44.06 -9.73 -22.50
C LEU A 139 -43.98 -10.58 -23.78
N ASP A 140 -42.86 -11.27 -24.04
CA ASP A 140 -42.73 -12.16 -25.20
C ASP A 140 -43.74 -13.32 -25.16
N THR A 141 -43.96 -13.89 -23.96
CA THR A 141 -44.96 -14.94 -23.76
C THR A 141 -46.37 -14.45 -24.07
N LYS A 142 -46.74 -13.27 -23.56
CA LYS A 142 -48.04 -12.63 -23.84
C LYS A 142 -48.23 -12.34 -25.33
N VAL A 143 -47.18 -11.88 -26.02
CA VAL A 143 -47.22 -11.64 -27.48
C VAL A 143 -47.47 -12.94 -28.25
N ARG A 144 -46.81 -14.04 -27.87
CA ARG A 144 -47.03 -15.35 -28.48
C ARG A 144 -48.46 -15.86 -28.27
N GLU A 145 -49.03 -15.66 -27.09
CA GLU A 145 -50.42 -16.03 -26.80
C GLU A 145 -51.42 -15.23 -27.65
N LEU A 146 -51.27 -13.89 -27.69
CA LEU A 146 -52.12 -13.04 -28.53
C LEU A 146 -52.02 -13.42 -30.02
N THR A 147 -50.81 -13.72 -30.49
CA THR A 147 -50.57 -14.17 -31.86
C THR A 147 -51.34 -15.47 -32.16
N ARG A 148 -51.30 -16.46 -31.25
CA ARG A 148 -52.07 -17.70 -31.38
C ARG A 148 -53.57 -17.46 -31.42
N LEU A 149 -54.09 -16.60 -30.54
CA LEU A 149 -55.52 -16.25 -30.52
C LEU A 149 -55.95 -15.55 -31.81
N SER A 150 -55.13 -14.64 -32.34
CA SER A 150 -55.37 -13.98 -33.63
C SER A 150 -55.50 -15.00 -34.77
N TYR A 151 -54.58 -15.96 -34.87
CA TYR A 151 -54.65 -17.02 -35.88
C TYR A 151 -55.87 -17.92 -35.71
N ALA A 152 -56.24 -18.28 -34.48
CA ALA A 152 -57.42 -19.10 -34.20
C ALA A 152 -58.72 -18.39 -34.56
N LEU A 153 -58.84 -17.09 -34.30
CA LEU A 153 -60.00 -16.29 -34.71
C LEU A 153 -60.06 -16.16 -36.24
N GLN A 154 -58.93 -15.95 -36.90
CA GLN A 154 -58.87 -15.86 -38.35
C GLN A 154 -59.30 -17.17 -39.04
N SER A 155 -58.90 -18.33 -38.50
CA SER A 155 -59.34 -19.63 -39.02
C SER A 155 -60.85 -19.85 -38.81
N GLN A 156 -61.39 -19.48 -37.64
CA GLN A 156 -62.83 -19.53 -37.36
C GLN A 156 -63.63 -18.67 -38.34
N LEU A 157 -63.17 -17.45 -38.62
CA LEU A 157 -63.79 -16.56 -39.60
C LEU A 157 -63.75 -17.15 -41.01
N LYS A 158 -62.60 -17.66 -41.46
CA LYS A 158 -62.46 -18.29 -42.79
C LYS A 158 -63.36 -19.52 -42.95
N THR A 159 -63.57 -20.27 -41.87
CA THR A 159 -64.47 -21.43 -41.88
C THR A 159 -65.95 -21.01 -41.92
N LYS A 160 -66.29 -19.87 -41.31
CA LYS A 160 -67.64 -19.31 -41.30
C LYS A 160 -68.02 -18.62 -42.62
N GLU A 161 -67.04 -18.09 -43.35
CA GLU A 161 -67.20 -17.52 -44.70
C GLU A 161 -67.32 -18.57 -45.82
N VAL A 162 -67.11 -19.86 -45.51
CA VAL A 162 -67.43 -20.98 -46.41
C VAL A 162 -68.71 -21.67 -45.92
N PRO A 163 -69.91 -21.06 -46.09
CA PRO A 163 -71.15 -21.78 -45.89
C PRO A 163 -71.30 -22.84 -46.99
N ALA A 164 -71.79 -24.00 -46.57
CA ALA A 164 -72.12 -25.14 -47.41
C ALA A 164 -72.80 -24.71 -48.74
N GLN A 165 -72.17 -25.07 -49.84
CA GLN A 165 -72.86 -25.41 -51.09
C GLN A 165 -72.79 -26.92 -51.25
#